data_AF-A0A4Y7XEY6-F1
#
_entry.id   AF-A0A4Y7XEY6-F1
#
_cell.length_a   1.000
_cell.length_b   1.000
_cell.length_c   1.000
_cell.angle_alpha   90.00
_cell.angle_beta   90.00
_cell.angle_gamma   90.00
#
_symmetry.space_group_name_H-M   'P 1'
#
loop_
_entity.id
_entity.type
_entity.pdbx_description
1 polymer ?
#
loop_
_entity_poly.entity_id
_entity_poly.type
_entity_poly.pdbx_seq_one_letter_code
_entity_poly.pdbx_strand_id
1 'polypeptide(L)'
;MLKNFSFILTIVLFFFTKAYASEIYDSSEKCDSFIIVISPINDTVKVLWKEKSIFPNPPKTFTAGDNYFKGLKQFTLNCPDRFISYDGNILKIKSDDYLEKTRNLLNGNIDISYSYYYDYPNIKEGYHSNKLIFDLHSYEIKNSPSVSSELSGKIIGTKIDDSELLPLIYDSKIYDHKTDMRTADVIEIFSKTEAIWEKIYIKKSDGVIELHKKFQFPDRK
;
A
#
# COMPACT_ATOMS: atom_id res chain seq x y z
N MET A 1 17.89 35.34 -58.90
CA MET A 1 17.48 33.91 -58.74
C MET A 1 18.45 33.26 -57.78
N LEU A 2 18.09 33.11 -56.52
CA LEU A 2 18.75 32.25 -55.52
C LEU A 2 17.80 32.20 -54.32
N LYS A 3 17.06 31.10 -54.16
CA LYS A 3 16.25 30.83 -52.98
C LYS A 3 16.94 29.69 -52.23
N ASN A 4 17.63 30.02 -51.14
CA ASN A 4 18.18 29.04 -50.21
C ASN A 4 17.02 28.47 -49.38
N PHE A 5 16.70 27.20 -49.65
CA PHE A 5 15.72 26.42 -48.91
C PHE A 5 16.37 25.89 -47.63
N SER A 6 15.97 26.42 -46.48
CA SER A 6 16.39 25.93 -45.16
C SER A 6 15.67 24.61 -44.87
N PHE A 7 16.44 23.52 -44.80
CA PHE A 7 15.94 22.18 -44.48
C PHE A 7 16.04 21.99 -42.95
N ILE A 8 14.98 22.33 -42.22
CA ILE A 8 14.87 22.02 -40.79
C ILE A 8 14.41 20.57 -40.68
N LEU A 9 15.36 19.66 -40.42
CA LEU A 9 15.10 18.25 -40.13
C LEU A 9 14.62 18.12 -38.68
N THR A 10 13.30 18.15 -38.46
CA THR A 10 12.70 17.89 -37.15
C THR A 10 12.73 16.38 -36.87
N ILE A 11 13.71 15.93 -36.09
CA ILE A 11 13.75 14.56 -35.55
C ILE A 11 12.68 14.46 -34.46
N VAL A 12 11.52 13.87 -34.81
CA VAL A 12 10.49 13.49 -33.83
C VAL A 12 10.98 12.24 -33.11
N LEU A 13 11.58 12.42 -31.93
CA LEU A 13 11.84 11.33 -30.98
C LEU A 13 10.51 10.83 -30.42
N PHE A 14 9.96 9.79 -31.06
CA PHE A 14 8.89 8.97 -30.48
C PHE A 14 9.49 8.18 -29.31
N PHE A 15 9.35 8.71 -28.10
CA PHE A 15 9.52 7.91 -26.89
C PHE A 15 8.36 6.92 -26.81
N PHE A 16 8.62 5.68 -27.26
CA PHE A 16 7.75 4.55 -26.93
C PHE A 16 7.91 4.25 -25.44
N THR A 17 7.06 4.86 -24.61
CA THR A 17 6.85 4.40 -23.24
C THR A 17 6.18 3.03 -23.32
N LYS A 18 6.90 1.98 -22.88
CA LYS A 18 6.29 0.66 -22.71
C LYS A 18 5.23 0.77 -21.62
N ALA A 19 3.97 0.86 -22.02
CA ALA A 19 2.85 0.66 -21.11
C ALA A 19 2.83 -0.82 -20.71
N TYR A 20 3.19 -1.12 -19.47
CA TYR A 20 2.93 -2.44 -18.90
C TYR A 20 1.42 -2.57 -18.77
N ALA A 21 0.82 -3.54 -19.47
CA ALA A 21 -0.60 -3.80 -19.34
C ALA A 21 -0.87 -4.48 -17.99
N SER A 22 -1.84 -3.94 -17.23
CA SER A 22 -2.32 -4.57 -16.00
C SER A 22 -2.95 -5.92 -16.31
N GLU A 23 -2.58 -6.97 -15.57
CA GLU A 23 -3.22 -8.28 -15.71
C GLU A 23 -4.54 -8.30 -14.93
N ILE A 24 -5.63 -8.65 -15.61
CA ILE A 24 -6.96 -8.71 -15.02
C ILE A 24 -7.29 -10.16 -14.68
N TYR A 25 -7.55 -10.40 -13.40
CA TYR A 25 -8.05 -11.65 -12.86
C TYR A 25 -9.52 -11.46 -12.51
N ASP A 26 -10.40 -12.05 -13.34
CA ASP A 26 -11.81 -12.19 -13.00
C ASP A 26 -12.02 -13.57 -12.36
N SER A 27 -12.35 -13.56 -11.08
CA SER A 27 -12.62 -14.76 -10.30
C SER A 27 -14.02 -14.73 -9.71
N SER A 28 -14.98 -14.21 -10.48
CA SER A 28 -16.42 -14.07 -10.19
C SER A 28 -17.10 -15.25 -9.45
N GLU A 29 -16.49 -16.44 -9.36
CA GLU A 29 -17.05 -17.58 -8.61
C GLU A 29 -16.12 -18.19 -7.53
N LYS A 30 -14.88 -17.71 -7.34
CA LYS A 30 -13.82 -18.53 -6.69
C LYS A 30 -12.96 -17.85 -5.64
N CYS A 31 -13.52 -16.82 -5.04
CA CYS A 31 -12.85 -15.89 -4.13
C CYS A 31 -13.07 -16.25 -2.65
N ASP A 32 -12.82 -17.51 -2.26
CA ASP A 32 -13.18 -17.97 -0.90
C ASP A 32 -12.26 -17.40 0.19
N SER A 33 -10.96 -17.30 -0.08
CA SER A 33 -9.99 -16.78 0.87
C SER A 33 -8.84 -16.08 0.16
N PHE A 34 -8.39 -14.96 0.70
CA PHE A 34 -7.27 -14.19 0.20
C PHE A 34 -6.33 -13.78 1.31
N ILE A 35 -5.07 -13.61 0.95
CA ILE A 35 -4.06 -12.99 1.79
C ILE A 35 -3.34 -11.96 0.92
N ILE A 36 -3.38 -10.70 1.35
CA ILE A 36 -2.53 -9.65 0.78
C ILE A 36 -1.16 -9.76 1.46
N VAL A 37 -0.12 -9.90 0.66
CA VAL A 37 1.27 -9.95 1.14
C VAL A 37 1.97 -8.71 0.63
N ILE A 38 2.33 -7.84 1.57
CA ILE A 38 3.13 -6.64 1.34
C ILE A 38 4.51 -6.90 1.95
N SER A 39 5.57 -6.87 1.14
CA SER A 39 6.94 -7.03 1.61
C SER A 39 7.70 -5.72 1.48
N PRO A 40 8.01 -5.02 2.59
CA PRO A 40 8.77 -3.79 2.53
C PRO A 40 10.24 -4.00 2.13
N ILE A 41 10.82 -5.16 2.43
CA ILE A 41 12.22 -5.49 2.07
C ILE A 41 12.40 -5.51 0.55
N ASN A 42 11.46 -6.12 -0.16
CA ASN A 42 11.56 -6.34 -1.60
C ASN A 42 10.66 -5.40 -2.41
N ASP A 43 9.99 -4.45 -1.73
CA ASP A 43 9.01 -3.53 -2.30
C ASP A 43 7.89 -4.23 -3.10
N THR A 44 7.51 -5.44 -2.68
CA THR A 44 6.55 -6.29 -3.42
C THR A 44 5.14 -6.23 -2.85
N VAL A 45 4.16 -6.19 -3.76
CA VAL A 45 2.74 -6.32 -3.44
C VAL A 45 2.18 -7.49 -4.23
N LYS A 46 1.65 -8.50 -3.52
CA LYS A 46 0.99 -9.64 -4.16
C LYS A 46 -0.24 -10.08 -3.39
N VAL A 47 -1.18 -10.66 -4.11
CA VAL A 47 -2.40 -11.27 -3.55
C VAL A 47 -2.34 -12.77 -3.80
N LEU A 48 -2.55 -13.54 -2.74
CA LEU A 48 -2.70 -14.98 -2.79
C LEU A 48 -4.17 -15.31 -2.56
N TRP A 49 -4.75 -16.19 -3.37
CA TRP A 49 -6.11 -16.69 -3.12
C TRP A 49 -6.22 -18.18 -3.38
N LYS A 50 -7.19 -18.83 -2.75
CA LYS A 50 -7.48 -20.26 -2.94
C LYS A 50 -8.82 -20.45 -3.60
N GLU A 51 -8.87 -21.33 -4.59
CA GLU A 51 -10.13 -21.85 -5.11
C GLU A 51 -10.65 -22.97 -4.21
N LYS A 52 -11.98 -23.06 -4.08
CA LYS A 52 -12.66 -24.13 -3.34
C LYS A 52 -12.22 -25.51 -3.83
N SER A 53 -11.81 -26.36 -2.90
CA SER A 53 -11.48 -27.76 -3.19
C SER A 53 -12.74 -28.58 -3.45
N ILE A 54 -12.69 -29.47 -4.43
CA ILE A 54 -13.69 -30.53 -4.63
C ILE A 54 -12.97 -31.86 -4.42
N PHE A 55 -13.37 -32.62 -3.42
CA PHE A 55 -12.79 -33.94 -3.15
C PHE A 55 -12.82 -34.81 -4.41
N PRO A 56 -11.71 -35.50 -4.76
CA PRO A 56 -10.47 -35.68 -4.01
C PRO A 56 -9.39 -34.62 -4.27
N ASN A 57 -9.68 -33.56 -5.03
CA ASN A 57 -8.67 -32.58 -5.42
C ASN A 57 -8.45 -31.53 -4.32
N PRO A 58 -7.20 -31.33 -3.87
CA PRO A 58 -6.88 -30.29 -2.89
C PRO A 58 -7.09 -28.88 -3.49
N PRO A 59 -7.25 -27.85 -2.63
CA PRO A 59 -7.43 -26.48 -3.10
C PRO A 59 -6.18 -25.98 -3.83
N LYS A 60 -6.40 -25.27 -4.94
CA LYS A 60 -5.33 -24.62 -5.71
C LYS A 60 -5.12 -23.19 -5.23
N THR A 61 -3.86 -22.80 -5.03
CA THR A 61 -3.48 -21.43 -4.69
C THR A 61 -3.04 -20.68 -5.94
N PHE A 62 -3.57 -19.48 -6.10
CA PHE A 62 -3.25 -18.56 -7.18
C PHE A 62 -2.53 -17.33 -6.64
N THR A 63 -1.83 -16.61 -7.51
CA THR A 63 -1.04 -15.43 -7.14
C THR A 63 -1.15 -14.37 -8.24
N ALA A 64 -1.45 -13.15 -7.82
CA ALA A 64 -1.41 -11.93 -8.63
C ALA A 64 -0.42 -10.93 -8.03
N GLY A 65 0.21 -10.12 -8.87
CA GLY A 65 1.19 -9.12 -8.45
C GLY A 65 2.63 -9.63 -8.42
N ASP A 66 3.47 -8.95 -7.64
CA ASP A 66 4.92 -9.05 -7.68
C ASP A 66 5.40 -10.44 -7.22
N ASN A 67 5.45 -11.36 -8.17
CA ASN A 67 6.02 -12.68 -7.99
C ASN A 67 7.42 -12.70 -8.58
N TYR A 68 8.39 -13.18 -7.80
CA TYR A 68 9.79 -13.33 -8.17
C TYR A 68 10.00 -13.95 -9.56
N PHE A 69 9.09 -14.84 -9.99
CA PHE A 69 9.17 -15.51 -11.29
C PHE A 69 8.43 -14.83 -12.44
N LYS A 70 7.41 -14.00 -12.16
CA LYS A 70 6.52 -13.44 -13.18
C LYS A 70 6.70 -11.94 -13.42
N GLY A 71 7.28 -11.21 -12.46
CA GLY A 71 7.56 -9.77 -12.61
C GLY A 71 6.34 -8.89 -12.86
N LEU A 72 5.13 -9.37 -12.52
CA LEU A 72 3.88 -8.66 -12.70
C LEU A 72 3.73 -7.56 -11.63
N LYS A 73 4.02 -6.32 -12.00
CA LYS A 73 3.94 -5.18 -11.09
C LYS A 73 2.54 -4.57 -10.93
N GLN A 74 1.62 -4.99 -11.80
CA GLN A 74 0.29 -4.40 -11.88
C GLN A 74 -0.74 -5.51 -12.06
N PHE A 75 -1.83 -5.43 -11.31
CA PHE A 75 -2.92 -6.39 -11.40
C PHE A 75 -4.25 -5.77 -10.99
N THR A 76 -5.32 -6.40 -11.42
CA THR A 76 -6.68 -6.17 -10.92
C THR A 76 -7.33 -7.51 -10.64
N LEU A 77 -7.93 -7.65 -9.47
CA LEU A 77 -8.67 -8.84 -9.03
C LEU A 77 -10.11 -8.43 -8.73
N ASN A 78 -11.04 -8.98 -9.50
CA ASN A 78 -12.46 -8.77 -9.33
C ASN A 78 -13.09 -10.02 -8.70
N CYS A 79 -13.74 -9.82 -7.55
CA CYS A 79 -14.58 -10.80 -6.88
C CYS A 79 -15.98 -10.23 -6.68
N PRO A 80 -17.00 -11.06 -6.44
CA PRO A 80 -18.39 -10.59 -6.28
C PRO A 80 -18.58 -9.51 -5.21
N ASP A 81 -17.87 -9.61 -4.08
CA ASP A 81 -17.99 -8.70 -2.95
C ASP A 81 -16.73 -7.85 -2.71
N ARG A 82 -15.69 -8.02 -3.53
CA ARG A 82 -14.36 -7.44 -3.29
C ARG A 82 -13.67 -7.07 -4.57
N PHE A 83 -12.90 -6.00 -4.49
CA PHE A 83 -12.07 -5.50 -5.56
C PHE A 83 -10.69 -5.19 -4.99
N ILE A 84 -9.64 -5.73 -5.62
CA ILE A 84 -8.26 -5.42 -5.26
C ILE A 84 -7.51 -5.06 -6.54
N SER A 85 -6.87 -3.91 -6.57
CA SER A 85 -6.01 -3.52 -7.69
C SER A 85 -4.71 -2.92 -7.21
N TYR A 86 -3.66 -3.12 -7.99
CA TYR A 86 -2.38 -2.49 -7.78
C TYR A 86 -1.83 -2.03 -9.12
N ASP A 87 -1.47 -0.76 -9.23
CA ASP A 87 -0.95 -0.15 -10.48
C ASP A 87 0.57 0.11 -10.44
N GLY A 88 1.27 -0.40 -9.43
CA GLY A 88 2.69 -0.14 -9.18
C GLY A 88 2.95 1.07 -8.26
N ASN A 89 1.92 1.86 -7.93
CA ASN A 89 1.98 2.94 -6.96
C ASN A 89 0.88 2.82 -5.89
N ILE A 90 -0.36 2.55 -6.30
CA ILE A 90 -1.55 2.54 -5.46
C ILE A 90 -2.06 1.11 -5.34
N LEU A 91 -2.06 0.56 -4.13
CA LEU A 91 -2.82 -0.64 -3.78
C LEU A 91 -4.19 -0.19 -3.29
N LYS A 92 -5.23 -0.52 -4.06
CA LYS A 92 -6.63 -0.25 -3.71
C LYS A 92 -7.32 -1.53 -3.32
N ILE A 93 -7.98 -1.51 -2.18
CA ILE A 93 -8.80 -2.58 -1.64
C ILE A 93 -10.19 -2.01 -1.41
N LYS A 94 -11.21 -2.66 -1.95
CA LYS A 94 -12.60 -2.28 -1.76
C LYS A 94 -13.43 -3.51 -1.46
N SER A 95 -14.36 -3.39 -0.53
CA SER A 95 -15.43 -4.37 -0.33
C SER A 95 -16.73 -3.65 0.06
N ASP A 96 -17.80 -4.41 0.21
CA ASP A 96 -19.10 -3.92 0.70
C ASP A 96 -19.10 -3.59 2.20
N ASP A 97 -18.13 -4.07 2.98
CA ASP A 97 -18.05 -3.79 4.42
C ASP A 97 -16.62 -3.52 4.91
N TYR A 98 -16.41 -2.33 5.50
CA TYR A 98 -15.09 -1.94 6.01
C TYR A 98 -14.63 -2.80 7.20
N LEU A 99 -15.51 -3.05 8.17
CA LEU A 99 -15.17 -3.57 9.50
C LEU A 99 -14.91 -5.08 9.51
N GLU A 100 -15.61 -5.84 8.70
CA GLU A 100 -15.55 -7.29 8.64
C GLU A 100 -14.73 -7.78 7.46
N LYS A 101 -14.69 -7.04 6.35
CA LYS A 101 -14.06 -7.49 5.11
C LYS A 101 -12.83 -6.66 4.74
N THR A 102 -12.96 -5.36 4.52
CA THR A 102 -11.85 -4.55 3.98
C THR A 102 -10.62 -4.53 4.90
N ARG A 103 -10.77 -4.17 6.19
CA ARG A 103 -9.60 -4.10 7.09
C ARG A 103 -8.96 -5.46 7.37
N ASN A 104 -9.77 -6.53 7.36
CA ASN A 104 -9.31 -7.88 7.64
C ASN A 104 -8.46 -8.46 6.50
N LEU A 105 -8.59 -7.96 5.27
CA LEU A 105 -7.71 -8.34 4.15
C LEU A 105 -6.25 -7.93 4.37
N LEU A 106 -6.00 -6.96 5.25
CA LEU A 106 -4.67 -6.52 5.67
C LEU A 106 -4.28 -7.07 7.05
N ASN A 107 -4.97 -8.11 7.54
CA ASN A 107 -4.83 -8.62 8.91
C ASN A 107 -4.95 -7.51 9.97
N GLY A 108 -5.77 -6.49 9.70
CA GLY A 108 -6.02 -5.38 10.61
C GLY A 108 -4.85 -4.41 10.80
N ASN A 109 -3.77 -4.50 10.03
CA ASN A 109 -2.57 -3.68 10.24
C ASN A 109 -1.99 -3.15 8.93
N ILE A 110 -1.42 -1.95 8.97
CA ILE A 110 -0.65 -1.37 7.86
C ILE A 110 0.74 -0.98 8.37
N ASP A 111 1.78 -1.60 7.83
CA ASP A 111 3.17 -1.19 8.07
C ASP A 111 3.38 0.19 7.40
N ILE A 112 3.64 1.24 8.18
CA ILE A 112 3.94 2.59 7.71
C ILE A 112 5.42 2.70 7.33
N SER A 113 6.30 2.24 8.22
CA SER A 113 7.75 2.24 8.00
C SER A 113 8.36 0.95 8.50
N TYR A 114 9.45 0.56 7.87
CA TYR A 114 10.17 -0.66 8.17
C TYR A 114 11.67 -0.45 7.99
N SER A 115 12.44 -0.82 9.00
CA SER A 115 13.90 -0.86 8.95
C SER A 115 14.37 -2.21 9.49
N TYR A 116 15.52 -2.67 9.00
CA TYR A 116 16.11 -3.92 9.47
C TYR A 116 17.63 -3.88 9.34
N TYR A 117 18.29 -4.68 10.17
CA TYR A 117 19.73 -4.87 10.12
C TYR A 117 20.09 -6.26 10.65
N TYR A 118 21.34 -6.65 10.42
CA TYR A 118 21.92 -7.88 10.97
C TYR A 118 23.12 -7.50 11.81
N ASP A 119 23.28 -8.12 12.98
CA ASP A 119 24.48 -7.96 13.81
C ASP A 119 25.74 -8.39 13.04
N TYR A 120 25.59 -9.41 12.18
CA TYR A 120 26.63 -9.89 11.28
C TYR A 120 26.18 -9.85 9.81
N PRO A 121 26.30 -8.69 9.12
CA PRO A 121 25.74 -8.50 7.78
C PRO A 121 26.28 -9.47 6.72
N ASN A 122 27.56 -9.83 6.79
CA ASN A 122 28.22 -10.69 5.79
C ASN A 122 27.67 -12.12 5.77
N ILE A 123 27.23 -12.63 6.93
CA ILE A 123 26.67 -13.98 7.07
C ILE A 123 25.16 -13.96 7.34
N LYS A 124 24.56 -12.76 7.40
CA LYS A 124 23.13 -12.51 7.69
C LYS A 124 22.66 -13.18 8.99
N GLU A 125 23.45 -13.03 10.05
CA GLU A 125 23.14 -13.54 11.40
C GLU A 125 22.79 -12.40 12.37
N GLY A 126 21.95 -12.67 13.37
CA GLY A 126 21.48 -11.67 14.34
C GLY A 126 20.53 -10.65 13.72
N TYR A 127 19.42 -11.11 13.14
CA TYR A 127 18.45 -10.24 12.48
C TYR A 127 17.65 -9.40 13.49
N HIS A 128 17.58 -8.10 13.23
CA HIS A 128 16.72 -7.15 13.93
C HIS A 128 15.87 -6.39 12.93
N SER A 129 14.65 -6.03 13.32
CA SER A 129 13.81 -5.14 12.52
C SER A 129 12.92 -4.30 13.39
N ASN A 130 12.75 -3.04 12.97
CA ASN A 130 11.87 -2.08 13.59
C ASN A 130 10.75 -1.73 12.62
N LYS A 131 9.53 -1.65 13.14
CA LYS A 131 8.33 -1.39 12.37
C LYS A 131 7.45 -0.36 13.05
N LEU A 132 6.99 0.59 12.27
CA LEU A 132 5.88 1.46 12.66
C LEU A 132 4.61 0.94 11.97
N ILE A 133 3.59 0.62 12.76
CA ILE A 133 2.37 -0.07 12.31
C ILE A 133 1.17 0.79 12.70
N PHE A 134 0.24 0.98 11.76
CA PHE A 134 -1.08 1.52 12.04
C PHE A 134 -2.08 0.37 12.19
N ASP A 135 -2.70 0.27 13.37
CA ASP A 135 -3.72 -0.73 13.67
C ASP A 135 -5.10 -0.24 13.22
N LEU A 136 -5.73 -0.95 12.28
CA LEU A 136 -7.04 -0.62 11.71
C LEU A 136 -8.23 -0.95 12.63
N HIS A 137 -7.99 -1.66 13.74
CA HIS A 137 -9.00 -1.95 14.75
C HIS A 137 -9.01 -0.91 15.86
N SER A 138 -7.83 -0.57 16.39
CA SER A 138 -7.71 0.41 17.48
C SER A 138 -7.48 1.84 17.01
N TYR A 139 -7.08 2.04 15.75
CA TYR A 139 -6.61 3.31 15.19
C TYR A 139 -5.39 3.87 15.92
N GLU A 140 -4.54 2.98 16.43
CA GLU A 140 -3.32 3.34 17.16
C GLU A 140 -2.08 3.09 16.32
N ILE A 141 -1.06 3.92 16.56
CA ILE A 141 0.29 3.67 16.06
C ILE A 141 1.04 2.79 17.06
N LYS A 142 1.50 1.64 16.58
CA LYS A 142 2.31 0.68 17.32
C LYS A 142 3.73 0.70 16.78
N ASN A 143 4.71 0.58 17.67
CA ASN A 143 6.10 0.37 17.29
C ASN A 143 6.54 -1.04 17.73
N SER A 144 7.26 -1.76 16.86
CA SER A 144 7.74 -3.11 17.15
C SER A 144 9.19 -3.26 16.69
N PRO A 145 10.16 -3.47 17.61
CA PRO A 145 10.05 -3.40 19.07
C PRO A 145 9.75 -1.98 19.60
N SER A 146 9.20 -1.88 20.81
CA SER A 146 8.78 -0.61 21.45
C SER A 146 9.98 0.28 21.84
N VAL A 147 10.64 0.91 20.86
CA VAL A 147 11.83 1.76 21.07
C VAL A 147 11.53 3.21 20.69
N SER A 148 11.75 4.16 21.59
CA SER A 148 11.41 5.58 21.39
C SER A 148 12.25 6.29 20.31
N SER A 149 13.47 5.81 20.03
CA SER A 149 14.37 6.39 19.03
C SER A 149 13.82 6.31 17.61
N GLU A 150 12.91 5.37 17.33
CA GLU A 150 12.31 5.17 15.99
C GLU A 150 11.35 6.28 15.57
N LEU A 151 10.85 7.07 16.52
CA LEU A 151 9.99 8.23 16.22
C LEU A 151 10.80 9.45 15.80
N SER A 152 12.13 9.44 16.01
CA SER A 152 13.00 10.57 15.71
C SER A 152 13.03 10.85 14.20
N GLY A 153 12.77 12.11 13.82
CA GLY A 153 12.76 12.54 12.41
C GLY A 153 11.55 12.06 11.59
N LYS A 154 10.61 11.29 12.19
CA LYS A 154 9.36 10.91 11.52
C LYS A 154 8.37 12.07 11.56
N ILE A 155 7.78 12.38 10.40
CA ILE A 155 6.73 13.38 10.25
C ILE A 155 5.55 12.69 9.60
N ILE A 156 4.54 12.39 10.41
CA ILE A 156 3.32 11.73 9.98
C ILE A 156 2.15 12.62 10.37
N GLY A 157 1.35 13.00 9.38
CA GLY A 157 0.14 13.79 9.57
C GLY A 157 -1.11 12.96 9.31
N THR A 158 -2.25 13.43 9.82
CA THR A 158 -3.55 12.85 9.51
C THR A 158 -4.58 13.93 9.20
N LYS A 159 -5.53 13.59 8.32
CA LYS A 159 -6.78 14.32 8.14
C LYS A 159 -7.92 13.37 8.45
N ILE A 160 -8.90 13.86 9.19
CA ILE A 160 -10.05 13.09 9.64
C ILE A 160 -11.28 13.83 9.12
N ASP A 161 -12.02 13.21 8.20
CA ASP A 161 -13.06 13.84 7.41
C ASP A 161 -12.55 15.14 6.74
N ASP A 162 -13.26 16.26 6.91
CA ASP A 162 -12.90 17.57 6.35
C ASP A 162 -11.97 18.40 7.27
N SER A 163 -11.30 17.76 8.24
CA SER A 163 -10.42 18.47 9.17
C SER A 163 -9.17 19.04 8.51
N GLU A 164 -8.54 19.99 9.22
CA GLU A 164 -7.17 20.39 8.92
C GLU A 164 -6.17 19.23 9.12
N LEU A 165 -4.96 19.40 8.59
CA LEU A 165 -3.88 18.44 8.76
C LEU A 165 -3.35 18.48 10.21
N LEU A 166 -3.61 17.42 10.96
CA LEU A 166 -3.17 17.26 12.35
C LEU A 166 -1.89 16.42 12.41
N PRO A 167 -0.99 16.66 13.38
CA PRO A 167 0.14 15.77 13.60
C PRO A 167 -0.37 14.44 14.16
N LEU A 168 0.11 13.32 13.60
CA LEU A 168 -0.05 11.98 14.18
C LEU A 168 1.26 11.54 14.85
N ILE A 169 2.39 11.77 14.17
CA ILE A 169 3.74 11.72 14.75
C ILE A 169 4.51 12.96 14.35
N TYR A 170 5.03 13.69 15.33
CA TYR A 170 5.87 14.86 15.12
C TYR A 170 6.75 15.09 16.35
N ASP A 171 8.00 15.52 16.15
CA ASP A 171 8.95 15.79 17.24
C ASP A 171 9.10 14.60 18.22
N SER A 172 9.21 13.39 17.67
CA SER A 172 9.30 12.12 18.42
C SER A 172 8.11 11.83 19.35
N LYS A 173 6.96 12.49 19.17
CA LYS A 173 5.74 12.28 19.96
C LYS A 173 4.62 11.72 19.10
N ILE A 174 3.84 10.82 19.69
CA ILE A 174 2.57 10.33 19.12
C ILE A 174 1.45 11.22 19.65
N TYR A 175 0.62 11.70 18.74
CA TYR A 175 -0.58 12.48 19.06
C TYR A 175 -1.81 11.59 18.92
N ASP A 176 -2.67 11.65 19.93
CA ASP A 176 -3.82 10.76 20.06
C ASP A 176 -5.03 11.33 19.32
N HIS A 177 -5.51 10.60 18.31
CA HIS A 177 -6.73 10.93 17.54
C HIS A 177 -7.68 9.72 17.39
N LYS A 178 -7.49 8.64 18.16
CA LYS A 178 -8.23 7.38 17.95
C LYS A 178 -9.75 7.52 18.10
N THR A 179 -10.20 8.40 19.00
CA THR A 179 -11.65 8.63 19.17
C THR A 179 -12.26 9.22 17.90
N ASP A 180 -11.63 10.25 17.34
CA ASP A 180 -12.10 10.92 16.13
C ASP A 180 -12.00 9.99 14.92
N MET A 181 -10.86 9.29 14.79
CA MET A 181 -10.66 8.27 13.76
C MET A 181 -11.69 7.14 13.86
N ARG A 182 -12.20 6.79 15.04
CA ARG A 182 -13.19 5.71 15.18
C ARG A 182 -14.53 6.10 14.57
N THR A 183 -14.95 7.35 14.75
CA THR A 183 -16.26 7.85 14.30
C THR A 183 -16.25 8.45 12.89
N ALA A 184 -15.08 8.81 12.37
CA ALA A 184 -14.93 9.42 11.06
C ALA A 184 -15.35 8.51 9.89
N ASP A 185 -15.78 9.10 8.79
CA ASP A 185 -16.00 8.38 7.53
C ASP A 185 -14.70 8.24 6.74
N VAL A 186 -13.92 9.32 6.67
CA VAL A 186 -12.66 9.40 5.92
C VAL A 186 -11.49 9.58 6.86
N ILE A 187 -10.44 8.79 6.66
CA ILE A 187 -9.15 8.95 7.35
C ILE A 187 -8.07 8.97 6.30
N GLU A 188 -7.26 10.02 6.30
CA GLU A 188 -6.04 10.09 5.53
C GLU A 188 -4.85 10.16 6.47
N ILE A 189 -3.83 9.35 6.22
CA ILE A 189 -2.55 9.39 6.93
C ILE A 189 -1.47 9.64 5.90
N PHE A 190 -0.62 10.61 6.17
CA PHE A 190 0.46 11.04 5.28
C PHE A 190 1.79 10.85 5.99
N SER A 191 2.78 10.29 5.32
CA SER A 191 4.16 10.24 5.81
C SER A 191 5.07 11.05 4.91
N LYS A 192 5.90 11.92 5.52
CA LYS A 192 6.85 12.76 4.79
C LYS A 192 8.24 12.12 4.63
N THR A 193 8.58 11.15 5.47
CA THR A 193 9.92 10.57 5.56
C THR A 193 9.87 9.04 5.56
N GLU A 194 10.79 8.41 4.81
CA GLU A 194 11.10 6.97 4.80
C GLU A 194 9.93 6.07 5.20
N ALA A 195 8.95 5.97 4.31
CA ALA A 195 7.74 5.18 4.48
C ALA A 195 7.60 4.15 3.37
N ILE A 196 6.95 3.03 3.70
CA ILE A 196 6.48 2.05 2.71
C ILE A 196 5.34 2.65 1.90
N TRP A 197 4.46 3.37 2.59
CA TRP A 197 3.31 4.07 2.03
C TRP A 197 3.37 5.53 2.45
N GLU A 198 3.54 6.44 1.49
CA GLU A 198 3.53 7.89 1.71
C GLU A 198 2.12 8.40 2.02
N LYS A 199 1.06 7.68 1.57
CA LYS A 199 -0.31 7.95 1.97
C LYS A 199 -1.11 6.67 2.20
N ILE A 200 -1.89 6.66 3.28
CA ILE A 200 -2.96 5.70 3.56
C ILE A 200 -4.27 6.48 3.50
N TYR A 201 -5.19 6.04 2.65
CA TYR A 201 -6.54 6.60 2.54
C TYR A 201 -7.55 5.52 2.94
N ILE A 202 -8.50 5.89 3.80
CA ILE A 202 -9.58 5.03 4.25
C ILE A 202 -10.89 5.78 4.06
N LYS A 203 -11.86 5.15 3.42
CA LYS A 203 -13.25 5.61 3.36
C LYS A 203 -14.17 4.49 3.80
N LYS A 204 -14.72 4.61 5.01
CA LYS A 204 -15.45 3.52 5.67
C LYS A 204 -16.80 3.26 5.03
N SER A 205 -17.54 4.31 4.69
CA SER A 205 -18.84 4.22 4.00
C SER A 205 -18.79 3.42 2.71
N ASP A 206 -17.67 3.51 1.97
CA ASP A 206 -17.47 2.82 0.70
C ASP A 206 -16.66 1.52 0.84
N GLY A 207 -16.23 1.17 2.06
CA GLY A 207 -15.39 0.00 2.32
C GLY A 207 -14.03 0.06 1.62
N VAL A 208 -13.42 1.24 1.46
CA VAL A 208 -12.20 1.45 0.69
C VAL A 208 -10.98 1.67 1.58
N ILE A 209 -9.88 1.01 1.25
CA ILE A 209 -8.52 1.36 1.68
C ILE A 209 -7.64 1.54 0.44
N GLU A 210 -6.90 2.65 0.35
CA GLU A 210 -5.86 2.85 -0.66
C GLU A 210 -4.52 3.12 0.02
N LEU A 211 -3.48 2.40 -0.41
CA LEU A 211 -2.11 2.58 0.05
C LEU A 211 -1.28 3.11 -1.12
N HIS A 212 -0.68 4.27 -0.96
CA HIS A 212 0.05 4.99 -2.01
C HIS A 212 1.54 4.97 -1.70
N LYS A 213 2.35 4.37 -2.57
CA LYS A 213 3.82 4.36 -2.40
C LYS A 213 4.40 5.77 -2.54
N LYS A 214 3.94 6.51 -3.56
CA LYS A 214 4.33 7.88 -3.84
C LYS A 214 3.12 8.81 -3.73
N PHE A 215 3.24 9.82 -2.88
CA PHE A 215 2.25 10.85 -2.67
C PHE A 215 2.90 12.14 -2.15
N GLN A 216 2.55 13.28 -2.73
CA GLN A 216 3.07 14.57 -2.24
C GLN A 216 2.47 14.90 -0.87
N PHE A 217 3.32 15.03 0.15
CA PHE A 217 2.87 15.43 1.48
C PHE A 217 2.12 16.77 1.43
N PRO A 218 0.91 16.87 2.02
CA PRO A 218 0.08 18.06 1.91
C PRO A 218 0.68 19.26 2.64
N ASP A 219 0.56 20.44 2.04
CA ASP A 219 0.85 21.70 2.72
C ASP A 219 -0.18 21.98 3.82
N ARG A 220 0.24 22.68 4.88
CA ARG A 220 -0.71 23.22 5.86
C ARG A 220 -1.52 24.33 5.16
N LYS A 221 -2.80 24.06 4.91
CA LYS A 221 -3.77 25.10 4.57
C LYS A 221 -4.36 25.65 5.86
#